data_AF-A0A1J3EGB9-F1
#
_entry.id   AF-A0A1J3EGB9-F1
#
_cell.length_a   1.000
_cell.length_b   1.000
_cell.length_c   1.000
_cell.angle_alpha   90.00
_cell.angle_beta   90.00
_cell.angle_gamma   90.00
#
_symmetry.space_group_name_H-M   'P 1'
#
loop_
_entity.id
_entity.type
_entity.pdbx_description
1 polymer ?
#
loop_
_entity_poly.entity_id
_entity_poly.type
_entity_poly.pdbx_seq_one_letter_code
_entity_poly.pdbx_strand_id
1 'polypeptide(L)'
;SSVAVRAARPTTRTVKAQASLQKVAQFAGVAVSSLALTLAAHADATVKLGADSGALVFEPATVTIKAGESVTFKNNAGFPHNIVFDEDAVPSGVNADSISKEDYLNAPGETYTVKLATA
;
A
#
# COMPACT_ATOMS: atom_id res chain seq x y z
N SER A 1 47.20 -42.47 -31.55
CA SER A 1 48.61 -42.09 -31.34
C SER A 1 48.72 -41.31 -30.05
N SER A 2 49.61 -41.77 -29.18
CA SER A 2 49.91 -41.28 -27.84
C SER A 2 50.58 -39.90 -27.85
N VAL A 3 50.57 -39.20 -26.72
CA VAL A 3 51.76 -38.82 -25.90
C VAL A 3 51.31 -37.92 -24.74
N ALA A 4 51.69 -38.28 -23.52
CA ALA A 4 51.70 -37.42 -22.34
C ALA A 4 53.13 -36.98 -22.05
N VAL A 5 53.34 -35.73 -21.63
CA VAL A 5 54.60 -35.27 -21.02
C VAL A 5 54.30 -34.40 -19.79
N ARG A 6 55.24 -34.48 -18.85
CA ARG A 6 55.14 -34.34 -17.39
C ARG A 6 55.91 -33.12 -16.91
N ALA A 7 55.37 -32.49 -15.85
CA ALA A 7 55.98 -31.75 -14.73
C ALA A 7 56.98 -30.59 -14.95
N ALA A 8 56.78 -29.51 -14.19
CA ALA A 8 57.70 -29.12 -13.10
C ALA A 8 57.06 -28.05 -12.18
N ARG A 9 57.33 -28.17 -10.88
CA ARG A 9 57.01 -27.22 -9.79
C ARG A 9 58.33 -26.57 -9.34
N PRO A 10 58.31 -25.34 -8.80
CA PRO A 10 59.06 -25.14 -7.56
C PRO A 10 58.37 -24.24 -6.51
N THR A 11 58.69 -24.59 -5.26
CA THR A 11 58.61 -23.88 -3.97
C THR A 11 59.34 -22.51 -4.00
N THR A 12 59.18 -21.52 -3.10
CA THR A 12 59.28 -21.54 -1.63
C THR A 12 59.07 -20.12 -1.02
N ARG A 13 58.65 -20.07 0.27
CA ARG A 13 59.00 -19.13 1.39
C ARG A 13 58.45 -17.68 1.49
N THR A 14 57.48 -17.56 2.41
CA THR A 14 57.40 -16.71 3.63
C THR A 14 57.97 -15.29 3.65
N VAL A 15 57.13 -14.33 4.04
CA VAL A 15 57.48 -13.26 5.00
C VAL A 15 56.31 -13.01 5.97
N LYS A 16 56.67 -12.95 7.25
CA LYS A 16 55.79 -12.71 8.40
C LYS A 16 55.40 -11.23 8.44
N ALA A 17 54.12 -10.90 8.52
CA ALA A 17 53.68 -9.62 9.08
C ALA A 17 53.35 -9.84 10.55
N GLN A 18 54.10 -9.14 11.39
CA GLN A 18 54.10 -9.21 12.84
C GLN A 18 52.87 -8.53 13.45
N ALA A 19 52.58 -8.95 14.69
CA ALA A 19 52.15 -8.15 15.85
C ALA A 19 50.82 -7.38 15.71
N SER A 20 49.92 -7.37 16.68
CA SER A 20 50.02 -7.58 18.11
C SER A 20 48.60 -7.80 18.65
N LEU A 21 48.53 -8.54 19.75
CA LEU A 21 47.29 -8.89 20.42
C LEU A 21 46.92 -7.80 21.44
N GLN A 22 45.61 -7.62 21.63
CA GLN A 22 44.93 -7.02 22.81
C GLN A 22 44.83 -5.47 22.81
N LYS A 23 43.66 -4.87 23.03
CA LYS A 23 42.83 -5.05 24.23
C LYS A 23 41.37 -4.60 23.99
N VAL A 24 40.45 -5.33 24.61
CA VAL A 24 39.00 -5.12 24.68
C VAL A 24 38.67 -3.85 25.47
N ALA A 25 37.73 -3.04 24.98
CA ALA A 25 36.86 -2.20 25.81
C ALA A 25 35.52 -1.99 25.09
N GLN A 26 34.46 -2.14 25.88
CA GLN A 26 33.06 -2.24 25.49
C GLN A 26 32.42 -0.88 25.21
N PHE A 27 31.12 -0.91 24.85
CA PHE A 27 30.14 0.19 24.73
C PHE A 27 30.20 0.97 23.40
N ALA A 28 29.15 1.14 22.60
CA ALA A 28 27.74 0.81 22.71
C ALA A 28 27.23 0.51 21.29
N GLY A 29 26.62 -0.66 21.08
CA GLY A 29 25.92 -0.95 19.84
C GLY A 29 24.65 -0.10 19.78
N VAL A 30 24.69 1.03 19.06
CA VAL A 30 23.46 1.69 18.64
C VAL A 30 22.90 0.84 17.51
N ALA A 31 22.07 -0.14 17.85
CA ALA A 31 21.20 -0.78 16.89
C ALA A 31 20.18 0.27 16.44
N VAL A 32 20.45 0.94 15.33
CA VAL A 32 19.45 1.76 14.65
C VAL A 32 18.42 0.78 14.10
N SER A 33 17.34 0.54 14.84
CA SER A 33 16.17 -0.15 14.31
C SER A 33 15.55 0.75 13.25
N SER A 34 15.84 0.48 11.98
CA SER A 34 15.06 1.06 10.88
C SER A 34 13.64 0.53 11.01
N LEU A 35 12.70 1.41 11.40
CA LEU A 35 11.28 1.14 11.25
C LEU A 35 11.00 1.01 9.75
N ALA A 36 10.91 -0.22 9.25
CA ALA A 36 10.35 -0.47 7.94
C ALA A 36 8.84 -0.23 8.02
N LEU A 37 8.38 0.98 7.66
CA LEU A 37 6.95 1.21 7.42
C LEU A 37 6.58 0.49 6.12
N THR A 38 6.02 -0.71 6.23
CA THR A 38 5.29 -1.33 5.12
C THR A 38 4.04 -0.50 4.86
N LEU A 39 4.12 0.40 3.88
CA LEU A 39 2.93 1.05 3.33
C LEU A 39 2.20 0.00 2.48
N ALA A 40 1.18 -0.64 3.06
CA ALA A 40 0.28 -1.46 2.26
C ALA A 40 -0.38 -0.54 1.22
N ALA A 41 -0.19 -0.83 -0.07
CA ALA A 41 -0.99 -0.21 -1.10
C ALA A 41 -2.42 -0.75 -0.94
N HIS A 42 -3.29 0.06 -0.33
CA HIS A 42 -4.71 -0.25 -0.25
C HIS A 42 -5.31 -0.04 -1.64
N ALA A 43 -6.09 -1.02 -2.13
CA ALA A 43 -6.82 -0.85 -3.38
C ALA A 43 -8.08 -0.03 -3.06
N ASP A 44 -8.05 1.27 -3.37
CA ASP A 44 -9.23 2.11 -3.22
C ASP A 44 -10.25 1.77 -4.32
N ALA A 45 -11.47 1.40 -3.93
CA ALA A 45 -12.55 1.16 -4.90
C ALA A 45 -13.04 2.51 -5.44
N THR A 46 -13.32 2.60 -6.75
CA THR A 46 -13.94 3.79 -7.35
C THR A 46 -15.34 3.46 -7.85
N VAL A 47 -16.31 4.30 -7.49
CA VAL A 47 -17.70 4.21 -7.92
C VAL A 47 -18.06 5.50 -8.67
N LYS A 48 -18.54 5.39 -9.91
CA LYS A 48 -19.06 6.53 -10.67
C LYS A 48 -20.46 6.88 -10.18
N LEU A 49 -20.74 8.17 -10.10
CA LEU A 49 -22.07 8.73 -9.92
C LEU A 49 -22.61 9.10 -11.29
N GLY A 50 -23.56 8.30 -11.77
CA GLY A 50 -24.06 8.33 -13.14
C GLY A 50 -23.17 7.52 -14.10
N ALA A 51 -23.80 6.63 -14.88
CA ALA A 51 -23.10 5.82 -15.86
C ALA A 51 -22.68 6.65 -17.09
N ASP A 52 -21.75 6.14 -17.89
CA ASP A 52 -21.32 6.80 -19.13
C ASP A 52 -22.46 6.92 -20.16
N SER A 53 -23.49 6.08 -20.04
CA SER A 53 -24.73 6.17 -20.82
C SER A 53 -25.67 7.31 -20.39
N GLY A 54 -25.36 7.99 -19.28
CA GLY A 54 -26.23 8.99 -18.65
C GLY A 54 -27.27 8.41 -17.69
N ALA A 55 -27.28 7.09 -17.45
CA ALA A 55 -28.17 6.47 -16.47
C ALA A 55 -27.82 6.93 -15.04
N LEU A 56 -28.84 7.22 -14.23
CA LEU A 56 -28.71 7.72 -12.86
C LEU A 56 -28.49 6.57 -11.86
N VAL A 57 -27.30 5.97 -11.91
CA VAL A 57 -26.90 4.81 -11.09
C VAL A 57 -25.52 5.01 -10.49
N PHE A 58 -25.23 4.26 -9.42
CA PHE A 58 -23.86 4.00 -9.00
C PHE A 58 -23.25 2.93 -9.93
N GLU A 59 -22.05 3.20 -10.46
CA GLU A 59 -21.36 2.26 -11.36
C GLU A 59 -19.91 2.00 -10.91
N PRO A 60 -19.58 0.79 -10.42
CA PRO A 60 -20.48 -0.35 -10.22
C PRO A 60 -21.47 -0.13 -9.05
N ALA A 61 -22.62 -0.80 -9.09
CA ALA A 61 -23.64 -0.71 -8.04
C ALA A 61 -23.26 -1.47 -6.75
N THR A 62 -22.22 -2.29 -6.79
CA THR A 62 -21.71 -3.04 -5.63
C THR A 62 -20.20 -3.13 -5.71
N VAL A 63 -19.55 -2.87 -4.58
CA VAL A 63 -18.12 -3.07 -4.39
C VAL A 63 -17.89 -3.91 -3.15
N THR A 64 -16.89 -4.77 -3.18
CA THR A 64 -16.40 -5.49 -2.00
C THR A 64 -15.01 -4.96 -1.68
N ILE A 65 -14.86 -4.44 -0.48
CA ILE A 65 -13.61 -3.90 0.04
C ILE A 65 -13.23 -4.62 1.34
N LYS A 66 -11.97 -4.50 1.76
CA LYS A 66 -11.53 -4.92 3.09
C LYS A 66 -11.80 -3.81 4.11
N ALA A 67 -12.02 -4.20 5.37
CA ALA A 67 -12.09 -3.24 6.46
C ALA A 67 -10.83 -2.34 6.48
N GLY A 68 -11.05 -1.04 6.54
CA GLY A 68 -10.01 -0.02 6.51
C GLY A 68 -9.63 0.47 5.10
N GLU A 69 -10.25 -0.03 4.03
CA GLU A 69 -10.09 0.52 2.68
C GLU A 69 -11.02 1.71 2.42
N SER A 70 -10.71 2.48 1.39
CA SER A 70 -11.53 3.63 0.98
C SER A 70 -12.37 3.30 -0.25
N VAL A 71 -13.53 3.95 -0.33
CA VAL A 71 -14.32 4.05 -1.55
C VAL A 71 -14.32 5.51 -2.01
N THR A 72 -13.95 5.73 -3.27
CA THR A 72 -14.03 7.04 -3.92
C THR A 72 -15.23 7.08 -4.85
N PHE A 73 -16.19 7.91 -4.52
CA PHE A 73 -17.31 8.25 -5.38
C PHE A 73 -16.90 9.40 -6.30
N LYS A 74 -17.03 9.23 -7.61
CA LYS A 74 -16.65 10.21 -8.62
C LYS A 74 -17.86 10.67 -9.42
N ASN A 75 -18.13 11.97 -9.37
CA ASN A 75 -19.18 12.60 -10.16
C ASN A 75 -18.87 12.46 -11.66
N ASN A 76 -19.64 11.65 -12.39
CA ASN A 76 -19.32 11.27 -13.77
C ASN A 76 -20.28 11.90 -14.77
N ALA A 77 -21.58 11.65 -14.63
CA ALA A 77 -22.61 12.14 -15.55
C ALA A 77 -23.96 12.33 -14.83
N GLY A 78 -24.84 13.18 -15.37
CA GLY A 78 -26.20 13.36 -14.84
C GLY A 78 -26.27 14.07 -13.48
N PHE A 79 -25.28 14.91 -13.17
CA PHE A 79 -25.20 15.71 -11.94
C PHE A 79 -26.31 16.79 -11.85
N PRO A 80 -26.65 17.27 -10.64
CA PRO A 80 -25.98 17.06 -9.36
C PRO A 80 -26.21 15.67 -8.71
N HIS A 81 -25.22 15.19 -7.95
CA HIS A 81 -25.30 13.97 -7.14
C HIS A 81 -24.85 14.21 -5.70
N ASN A 82 -25.37 13.43 -4.76
CA ASN A 82 -24.86 13.33 -3.40
C ASN A 82 -24.64 11.84 -3.04
N ILE A 83 -24.08 11.56 -1.87
CA ILE A 83 -23.85 10.18 -1.39
C ILE A 83 -24.39 10.07 0.02
N VAL A 84 -25.53 9.41 0.19
CA VAL A 84 -26.18 9.23 1.50
C VAL A 84 -26.19 7.74 1.83
N PHE A 85 -25.61 7.38 2.97
CA PHE A 85 -25.69 6.03 3.52
C PHE A 85 -26.99 5.90 4.31
N ASP A 86 -27.72 4.82 4.05
CA ASP A 86 -28.96 4.50 4.76
C ASP A 86 -28.64 4.10 6.21
N GLU A 87 -29.23 4.82 7.19
CA GLU A 87 -29.00 4.60 8.61
C GLU A 87 -29.44 3.20 9.09
N ASP A 88 -30.41 2.60 8.40
CA ASP A 88 -30.92 1.26 8.72
C ASP A 88 -30.08 0.14 8.07
N ALA A 89 -29.18 0.50 7.15
CA ALA A 89 -28.38 -0.45 6.35
C ALA A 89 -26.86 -0.33 6.56
N VAL A 90 -26.44 0.34 7.64
CA VAL A 90 -25.04 0.37 8.08
C VAL A 90 -24.80 -0.57 9.28
N PRO A 91 -23.56 -1.07 9.48
CA PRO A 91 -23.24 -1.88 10.66
C PRO A 91 -23.51 -1.12 11.96
N SER A 92 -23.93 -1.85 13.00
CA SER A 92 -24.18 -1.27 14.33
C SER A 92 -22.97 -0.48 14.85
N GLY A 93 -23.22 0.75 15.32
CA GLY A 93 -22.19 1.65 15.85
C GLY A 93 -21.50 2.51 14.77
N VAL A 94 -21.82 2.33 13.49
CA VAL A 94 -21.46 3.27 12.42
C VAL A 94 -22.48 4.40 12.39
N ASN A 95 -22.00 5.64 12.38
CA ASN A 95 -22.84 6.81 12.16
C ASN A 95 -22.93 7.08 10.64
N ALA A 96 -24.09 6.82 10.04
CA ALA A 96 -24.33 6.98 8.60
C ALA A 96 -24.11 8.42 8.11
N ASP A 97 -24.58 9.42 8.85
CA ASP A 97 -24.39 10.84 8.49
C ASP A 97 -22.90 11.21 8.40
N SER A 98 -22.08 10.64 9.29
CA SER A 98 -20.64 10.95 9.33
C SER A 98 -19.84 10.42 8.14
N ILE A 99 -20.38 9.41 7.46
CA ILE A 99 -19.79 8.80 6.25
C ILE A 99 -20.53 9.21 4.97
N SER A 100 -21.55 10.07 5.10
CA SER A 100 -22.33 10.61 3.99
C SER A 100 -21.79 11.95 3.53
N LYS A 101 -22.22 12.34 2.33
CA LYS A 101 -21.99 13.63 1.71
C LYS A 101 -23.34 14.14 1.21
N GLU A 102 -24.02 14.90 2.07
CA GLU A 102 -25.34 15.47 1.77
C GLU A 102 -25.29 16.58 0.72
N ASP A 103 -24.25 17.42 0.78
CA ASP A 103 -24.05 18.49 -0.19
C ASP A 103 -23.77 17.92 -1.59
N TYR A 104 -24.38 18.55 -2.59
CA TYR A 104 -24.21 18.12 -3.97
C TYR A 104 -22.78 18.28 -4.49
N LEU A 105 -22.35 17.26 -5.24
CA LEU A 105 -21.31 17.34 -6.26
C LEU A 105 -21.96 17.82 -7.55
N ASN A 106 -21.55 19.00 -8.00
CA ASN A 106 -22.19 19.75 -9.08
C ASN A 106 -21.40 19.72 -10.40
N ALA A 107 -20.13 19.36 -10.36
CA ALA A 107 -19.25 19.39 -11.53
C ALA A 107 -18.66 18.00 -11.85
N PRO A 108 -18.40 17.71 -13.15
CA PRO A 108 -17.80 16.45 -13.56
C PRO A 108 -16.39 16.32 -12.98
N GLY A 109 -16.09 15.14 -12.45
CA GLY A 109 -14.80 14.79 -11.85
C GLY A 109 -14.67 15.15 -10.37
N GLU A 110 -15.62 15.85 -9.76
CA GLU A 110 -15.65 16.03 -8.31
C GLU A 110 -15.75 14.67 -7.60
N THR A 111 -15.10 14.55 -6.45
CA THR A 111 -15.05 13.29 -5.70
C THR A 111 -15.44 13.45 -4.25
N TYR A 112 -15.93 12.34 -3.68
CA TYR A 112 -16.04 12.13 -2.26
C TYR A 112 -15.40 10.79 -1.93
N THR A 113 -14.39 10.80 -1.05
CA THR A 113 -13.69 9.58 -0.63
C THR A 113 -13.97 9.34 0.84
N VAL A 114 -14.44 8.13 1.16
CA VAL A 114 -14.74 7.72 2.52
C VAL A 114 -13.99 6.43 2.85
N LYS A 115 -13.39 6.39 4.05
CA LYS A 115 -12.71 5.20 4.57
C LYS A 115 -13.67 4.40 5.44
N LEU A 116 -13.85 3.13 5.13
CA LEU A 116 -14.82 2.27 5.83
C LEU A 116 -14.06 1.26 6.70
N ALA A 117 -14.08 1.48 8.01
CA ALA A 117 -13.24 0.75 8.97
C ALA A 117 -13.87 -0.54 9.54
N THR A 118 -15.14 -0.79 9.27
CA THR A 118 -15.93 -1.88 9.85
C THR A 118 -16.60 -2.69 8.75
N ALA A 119 -16.52 -4.02 8.86
CA ALA A 119 -17.22 -4.97 8.00
C ALA A 119 -18.47 -5.49 8.72
#